data_AF-A0A505DK53-F1
#
_entry.id   AF-A0A505DK53-F1
#
_cell.length_a   1.000
_cell.length_b   1.000
_cell.length_c   1.000
_cell.angle_alpha   90.00
_cell.angle_beta   90.00
_cell.angle_gamma   90.00
#
_symmetry.space_group_name_H-M   'P 1'
#
loop_
_entity.id
_entity.type
_entity.pdbx_description
1 polymer ?
#
loop_
_entity_poly.entity_id
_entity_poly.type
_entity_poly.pdbx_seq_one_letter_code
_entity_poly.pdbx_strand_id
1 'polypeptide(L)'
;MDAAVREMTAHGAQVVGRIVQRRGVSDGGARKMALPYSSSTLLSYGKVREAAALCQRTGADAAVFLAPLTERQRRVLTRMLGCPAVSLADIVTTD
;
A
#
# COMPACT_ATOMS: atom_id res chain seq x y z
N MET A 1 -1.30 -11.91 -0.17
CA MET A 1 -0.39 -11.26 -1.13
C MET A 1 -0.48 -11.92 -2.50
N ASP A 2 -0.25 -13.23 -2.65
CA ASP A 2 -0.30 -13.86 -3.99
C ASP A 2 -1.68 -13.82 -4.64
N ALA A 3 -2.75 -13.92 -3.85
CA ALA A 3 -4.11 -13.71 -4.35
C ALA A 3 -4.29 -12.32 -4.97
N ALA A 4 -3.78 -11.26 -4.32
CA ALA A 4 -3.87 -9.89 -4.84
C ALA A 4 -3.01 -9.67 -6.09
N VAL A 5 -1.88 -10.37 -6.22
CA VAL A 5 -1.11 -10.34 -7.47
C VAL A 5 -1.89 -11.00 -8.59
N ARG A 6 -2.47 -12.19 -8.34
CA ARG A 6 -3.30 -12.87 -9.34
C ARG A 6 -4.48 -12.01 -9.77
N GLU A 7 -5.17 -11.40 -8.80
CA GLU A 7 -6.25 -10.45 -9.05
C GLU A 7 -5.78 -9.32 -9.97
N MET A 8 -4.67 -8.67 -9.61
CA MET A 8 -4.15 -7.56 -10.40
C MET A 8 -3.74 -7.96 -11.82
N THR A 9 -3.14 -9.13 -11.97
CA THR A 9 -2.80 -9.68 -13.29
C THR A 9 -4.04 -10.07 -14.10
N ALA A 10 -5.12 -10.54 -13.46
CA ALA A 10 -6.39 -10.80 -14.13
C ALA A 10 -7.01 -9.51 -14.70
N HIS A 11 -6.81 -8.38 -14.03
CA HIS A 11 -7.19 -7.04 -14.49
C HIS A 11 -6.13 -6.39 -15.41
N GLY A 12 -5.20 -7.16 -15.97
CA GLY A 12 -4.21 -6.70 -16.94
C GLY A 12 -3.02 -5.92 -16.38
N ALA A 13 -2.88 -5.82 -15.05
CA ALA A 13 -1.77 -5.11 -14.43
C ALA A 13 -0.51 -5.99 -14.31
N GLN A 14 0.65 -5.38 -14.55
CA GLN A 14 1.95 -5.99 -14.28
C GLN A 14 2.45 -5.57 -12.88
N VAL A 15 2.66 -6.53 -11.98
CA VAL A 15 3.20 -6.25 -10.64
C VAL A 15 4.72 -6.14 -10.71
N VAL A 16 5.23 -4.90 -10.70
CA VAL A 16 6.67 -4.58 -10.80
C VAL A 16 7.42 -4.57 -9.47
N GLY A 17 6.72 -4.68 -8.34
CA GLY A 17 7.32 -4.67 -7.02
C GLY A 17 6.34 -5.05 -5.90
N ARG A 18 6.86 -5.45 -4.74
CA ARG A 18 6.07 -5.80 -3.55
C ARG A 18 6.71 -5.23 -2.30
N ILE A 19 5.91 -4.61 -1.44
CA ILE A 19 6.32 -4.10 -0.12
C ILE A 19 5.46 -4.77 0.94
N VAL A 20 6.09 -5.32 1.97
CA VAL A 20 5.39 -5.85 3.14
C VAL A 20 5.87 -5.12 4.39
N GLN A 21 4.93 -4.54 5.12
CA GLN A 21 5.17 -4.01 6.46
C GLN A 21 4.70 -5.01 7.51
N ARG A 22 5.65 -5.69 8.15
CA ARG A 22 5.39 -6.58 9.30
C ARG A 22 5.28 -5.76 10.58
N ARG A 23 4.55 -6.26 11.58
CA ARG A 23 4.50 -5.68 12.93
C ARG A 23 4.97 -6.70 13.95
N GLY A 24 6.00 -6.33 14.70
CA GLY A 24 6.45 -7.05 15.88
C GLY A 24 5.58 -6.69 17.08
N VAL A 25 5.40 -7.64 18.00
CA VAL A 25 4.58 -7.48 19.19
C VAL A 25 5.48 -7.39 20.41
N SER A 26 5.39 -6.27 21.15
CA SER A 26 5.73 -6.22 22.58
C SER A 26 4.43 -6.32 23.39
N ASP A 27 4.50 -6.51 24.71
CA ASP A 27 3.32 -6.75 25.55
C ASP A 27 2.25 -5.63 25.44
N GLY A 28 2.70 -4.37 25.36
CA GLY A 28 1.82 -3.21 25.05
C GLY A 28 1.45 -3.05 23.56
N GLY A 29 2.21 -3.70 22.66
CA GLY A 29 2.00 -3.71 21.22
C GLY A 29 0.84 -4.58 20.75
N ALA A 30 0.45 -5.60 21.53
CA ALA A 30 -0.67 -6.48 21.21
C ALA A 30 -1.98 -5.69 21.02
N ARG A 31 -2.24 -4.69 21.88
CA ARG A 31 -3.42 -3.82 21.81
C ARG A 31 -3.45 -2.92 20.57
N LYS A 32 -2.31 -2.72 19.91
CA LYS A 32 -2.16 -1.84 18.72
C LYS A 32 -2.11 -2.62 17.41
N MET A 33 -2.33 -3.94 17.44
CA MET A 33 -2.23 -4.80 16.26
C MET A 33 -3.30 -4.50 15.21
N ALA A 34 -4.48 -4.05 15.63
CA ALA A 34 -5.55 -3.63 14.73
C ALA A 34 -5.39 -2.20 14.20
N LEU A 35 -4.44 -1.42 14.74
CA LEU A 35 -4.26 -0.02 14.39
C LEU A 35 -3.19 0.15 13.30
N PRO A 36 -3.37 1.12 12.39
CA PRO A 36 -2.33 1.49 11.45
C PRO A 36 -1.09 2.03 12.17
N TYR A 37 0.07 1.97 11.52
CA TYR A 37 1.28 2.62 12.06
C TYR A 37 1.18 4.14 12.02
N SER A 38 0.42 4.65 11.07
CA SER A 38 0.12 6.06 10.89
C SER A 38 -1.30 6.18 10.36
N SER A 39 -2.10 7.07 10.93
CA SER A 39 -3.44 7.35 10.43
C SER A 39 -3.43 7.96 9.02
N SER A 40 -2.35 8.62 8.60
CA SER A 40 -2.24 9.28 7.30
C SER A 40 -1.68 8.40 6.19
N THR A 41 -0.90 7.35 6.52
CA THR A 41 -0.19 6.54 5.51
C THR A 41 -0.38 5.04 5.68
N LEU A 42 -1.00 4.58 6.77
CA LEU A 42 -1.07 3.17 7.22
C LEU A 42 0.29 2.54 7.58
N LEU A 43 1.35 2.99 6.90
CA LEU A 43 2.73 2.56 6.99
C LEU A 43 3.53 3.42 7.96
N SER A 44 4.67 2.89 8.41
CA SER A 44 5.68 3.68 9.11
C SER A 44 6.38 4.60 8.11
N TYR A 45 6.95 5.72 8.57
CA TYR A 45 7.66 6.65 7.70
C TYR A 45 8.78 5.97 6.87
N GLY A 46 9.58 5.10 7.51
CA GLY A 46 10.63 4.34 6.83
C GLY A 46 10.08 3.44 5.71
N LYS A 47 8.93 2.81 5.93
CA LYS A 47 8.29 1.98 4.89
C LYS A 47 7.69 2.81 3.76
N VAL A 48 7.17 4.01 4.02
CA VAL A 48 6.75 4.93 2.95
C VAL A 48 7.95 5.33 2.09
N ARG A 49 9.09 5.63 2.72
CA ARG A 49 10.33 5.95 2.00
C ARG A 49 10.84 4.79 1.13
N GLU A 50 10.78 3.56 1.65
CA GLU A 50 11.14 2.35 0.92
C GLU A 50 10.21 2.12 -0.29
N ALA A 51 8.90 2.29 -0.09
CA ALA A 51 7.90 2.17 -1.15
C ALA A 51 8.10 3.24 -2.24
N ALA A 52 8.30 4.51 -1.86
CA ALA A 52 8.57 5.59 -2.81
C ALA A 52 9.82 5.31 -3.66
N ALA A 53 10.89 4.84 -3.03
CA ALA A 53 12.11 4.48 -3.74
C ALA A 53 11.89 3.28 -4.69
N LEU A 54 11.06 2.31 -4.30
CA LEU A 54 10.71 1.20 -5.18
C LEU A 54 9.90 1.69 -6.39
N CYS A 55 8.84 2.49 -6.17
CA CYS A 55 8.04 3.08 -7.24
C CYS A 55 8.91 3.83 -8.25
N GLN A 56 9.85 4.65 -7.75
CA GLN A 56 10.79 5.39 -8.60
C GLN A 56 11.70 4.45 -9.42
N ARG A 57 12.30 3.42 -8.79
CA ARG A 57 13.22 2.50 -9.47
C ARG A 57 12.53 1.64 -10.52
N THR A 58 11.27 1.28 -10.30
CA THR A 58 10.52 0.39 -11.20
C THR A 58 9.68 1.15 -12.22
N GLY A 59 9.59 2.48 -12.13
CA GLY A 59 8.68 3.28 -12.94
C GLY A 59 7.22 2.88 -12.74
N ALA A 60 6.82 2.57 -11.49
CA ALA A 60 5.46 2.11 -11.23
C ALA A 60 4.43 3.20 -11.51
N ASP A 61 3.41 2.87 -12.32
CA ASP A 61 2.32 3.79 -12.65
C ASP A 61 1.37 4.03 -11.46
N ALA A 62 1.27 3.07 -10.55
CA ALA A 62 0.45 3.17 -9.35
C ALA A 62 1.00 2.28 -8.21
N ALA A 63 0.69 2.68 -6.98
CA ALA A 63 0.90 1.89 -5.78
C ALA A 63 -0.43 1.38 -5.25
N VAL A 64 -0.60 0.05 -5.25
CA VAL A 64 -1.85 -0.60 -4.83
C VAL A 64 -1.75 -1.06 -3.38
N PHE A 65 -2.70 -0.61 -2.56
CA PHE A 65 -2.84 -0.97 -1.15
C PHE A 65 -3.94 -2.02 -0.99
N LEU A 66 -3.64 -3.10 -0.26
CA LEU A 66 -4.63 -4.14 0.04
C LEU A 66 -5.68 -3.67 1.05
N ALA A 67 -5.29 -2.76 1.95
CA ALA A 67 -6.22 -2.12 2.87
C ALA A 67 -6.93 -0.96 2.15
N PRO A 68 -8.25 -0.78 2.34
CA PRO A 68 -8.97 0.38 1.83
C PRO A 68 -8.32 1.69 2.29
N LEU A 69 -8.12 2.60 1.35
CA LEU A 69 -7.62 3.94 1.62
C LEU A 69 -8.78 4.91 1.75
N THR A 70 -8.77 5.70 2.81
CA THR A 70 -9.57 6.92 2.86
C THR A 70 -9.05 7.94 1.84
N GLU A 71 -9.90 8.87 1.42
CA GLU A 71 -9.52 9.97 0.54
C GLU A 71 -8.33 10.80 1.04
N ARG A 72 -8.25 10.99 2.37
CA ARG A 72 -7.10 11.67 2.98
C ARG A 72 -5.82 10.86 2.81
N GLN A 73 -5.87 9.56 3.08
CA GLN A 73 -4.70 8.68 2.93
C GLN A 73 -4.25 8.60 1.48
N ARG A 74 -5.20 8.48 0.54
CA ARG A 74 -4.94 8.49 -0.90
C ARG A 74 -4.11 9.71 -1.30
N ARG A 75 -4.58 10.91 -0.96
CA ARG A 75 -3.87 12.16 -1.29
C ARG A 75 -2.47 12.24 -0.69
N VAL A 76 -2.32 11.87 0.58
CA VAL A 76 -1.02 11.90 1.27
C VAL A 76 -0.05 10.90 0.65
N LEU A 77 -0.50 9.66 0.44
CA LEU A 77 0.32 8.59 -0.13
C LEU A 77 0.71 8.90 -1.57
N THR A 78 -0.22 9.36 -2.41
CA THR A 78 0.09 9.78 -3.79
C THR A 78 1.22 10.82 -3.82
N ARG A 79 1.13 11.83 -2.95
CA ARG A 79 2.19 12.85 -2.84
C ARG A 79 3.52 12.27 -2.38
N MET A 80 3.51 11.34 -1.42
CA MET A 80 4.74 10.77 -0.86
C MET A 80 5.41 9.73 -1.77
N LEU A 81 4.63 8.99 -2.56
CA LEU A 81 5.11 7.91 -3.42
C LEU A 81 5.50 8.41 -4.82
N GLY A 82 4.97 9.55 -5.25
CA GLY A 82 5.22 10.11 -6.58
C GLY A 82 4.40 9.46 -7.70
N CYS A 83 3.48 8.55 -7.36
CA CYS A 83 2.51 7.93 -8.26
C CYS A 83 1.16 7.77 -7.53
N PRO A 84 0.03 7.62 -8.26
CA PRO A 84 -1.27 7.32 -7.67
C PRO A 84 -1.24 6.18 -6.66
N ALA A 85 -1.69 6.45 -5.43
CA ALA A 85 -2.02 5.42 -4.45
C ALA A 85 -3.48 5.01 -4.61
N VAL A 86 -3.77 3.71 -4.72
CA VAL A 86 -5.13 3.19 -4.88
C VAL A 86 -5.40 1.98 -3.99
N SER A 87 -6.66 1.75 -3.62
CA SER A 87 -7.05 0.54 -2.92
C SER A 87 -7.29 -0.58 -3.93
N LEU A 88 -6.95 -1.83 -3.61
CA LEU A 88 -7.30 -2.96 -4.46
C LEU A 88 -8.82 -3.05 -4.70
N ALA A 89 -9.62 -2.73 -3.67
CA ALA A 89 -11.07 -2.72 -3.78
C ALA A 89 -11.59 -1.79 -4.89
N ASP A 90 -10.93 -0.65 -5.11
CA ASP A 90 -11.33 0.31 -6.16
C ASP A 90 -11.13 -0.25 -7.58
N ILE A 91 -10.19 -1.20 -7.72
CA ILE A 91 -9.84 -1.80 -9.02
C ILE A 91 -10.82 -2.94 -9.33
N VAL A 92 -11.12 -3.77 -8.32
CA VAL A 92 -11.98 -4.96 -8.48
C VAL A 92 -13.46 -4.59 -8.65
N THR A 93 -13.90 -3.42 -8.18
CA THR A 93 -15.29 -2.96 -8.36
C THR A 93 -15.58 -2.32 -9.72
N THR A 94 -14.59 -2.24 -10.61
CA THR A 94 -14.76 -1.67 -11.95
C THR A 94 -15.13 -2.79 -12.93
N ASP A 95 -16.37 -3.28 -12.81
CA ASP A 95 -17.06 -4.13 -13.81
C ASP A 95 -18.06 -3.27 -14.60
#